data_AF-A0A2V8ATS9-F1
#
_entry.id   AF-A0A2V8ATS9-F1
#
_cell.length_a   1.000
_cell.length_b   1.000
_cell.length_c   1.000
_cell.angle_alpha   90.00
_cell.angle_beta   90.00
_cell.angle_gamma   90.00
#
_symmetry.space_group_name_H-M   'P 1'
#
loop_
_entity.id
_entity.type
_entity.pdbx_description
1 polymer ?
#
loop_
_entity_poly.entity_id
_entity_poly.type
_entity_poly.pdbx_seq_one_letter_code
_entity_poly.pdbx_strand_id
1 'polypeptide(L)' 'MSELGLGILVAIVLMVALWVPYLVKEIRRGKATLGPRTPVGTGDAHPGRRGDPAPGQPDAQADPYEPRTMR' A
#
# COMPACT_ATOMS: atom_id res chain seq x y z
N MET A 1 22.58 36.30 8.15
CA MET A 1 21.21 35.76 8.27
C MET A 1 20.31 36.92 8.66
N SER A 2 19.27 37.24 7.87
CA SER A 2 18.31 38.27 8.22
C SER A 2 17.38 37.78 9.35
N GLU A 3 16.84 38.70 10.15
CA GLU A 3 15.87 38.38 11.22
C GLU A 3 14.64 37.63 10.67
N LEU A 4 14.18 38.04 9.48
CA LEU A 4 13.13 37.35 8.74
C LEU A 4 13.54 35.93 8.34
N GLY A 5 14.78 35.73 7.87
CA GLY A 5 15.32 34.41 7.53
C GLY A 5 15.42 33.49 8.76
N LEU A 6 15.82 34.03 9.91
CA LEU A 6 15.87 33.29 11.17
C LEU A 6 14.46 32.93 11.66
N GLY A 7 13.51 33.86 11.56
CA GLY A 7 12.11 33.61 11.89
C GLY A 7 11.48 32.50 11.03
N ILE A 8 11.70 32.53 9.71
CA ILE A 8 11.23 31.47 8.80
C ILE A 8 11.85 30.13 9.15
N LEU A 9 13.16 30.09 9.40
CA LEU A 9 13.85 28.86 9.77
C LEU A 9 13.27 28.24 11.03
N VAL A 10 13.08 29.05 12.08
CA VAL A 10 12.48 28.60 13.34
C VAL A 10 11.05 28.10 13.13
N ALA A 11 10.23 28.82 12.35
CA ALA A 11 8.86 28.42 12.05
C ALA A 11 8.81 27.05 11.34
N ILE A 12 9.66 26.81 10.34
CA ILE A 12 9.75 25.52 9.63
C ILE A 12 10.18 24.41 10.58
N VAL A 13 11.21 24.64 11.40
CA VAL A 13 11.71 23.65 12.35
C VAL A 13 10.61 23.26 13.35
N LEU A 14 9.89 24.24 13.90
CA LEU A 14 8.78 23.98 14.83
C LEU A 14 7.63 23.23 14.15
N MET A 15 7.26 23.63 12.93
CA MET A 15 6.23 22.94 12.16
C MET A 15 6.60 21.47 11.96
N VAL A 16 7.82 21.19 11.50
CA VAL A 16 8.31 19.82 11.26
C VAL A 16 8.39 19.04 12.57
N ALA A 17 8.94 19.63 13.63
CA ALA A 17 9.08 18.96 14.94
C ALA A 17 7.74 18.56 15.54
N LEU A 18 6.70 19.37 15.36
CA LEU A 18 5.35 19.06 15.85
C LEU A 18 4.62 18.06 14.96
N TRP A 19 4.76 18.14 13.63
CA TRP A 19 3.98 17.35 12.68
C TRP A 19 4.58 15.97 12.38
N VAL A 20 5.91 15.87 12.23
CA VAL A 20 6.59 14.62 11.86
C VAL A 20 6.27 13.44 12.81
N PRO A 21 6.30 13.56 14.15
CA PRO A 21 6.02 12.42 15.01
C PRO A 21 4.59 11.90 14.83
N TYR A 22 3.62 12.78 14.64
CA TYR A 22 2.23 12.42 14.37
C TYR A 22 2.09 11.69 13.02
N LEU A 23 2.69 12.26 11.96
CA LEU A 23 2.66 11.66 10.62
C LEU A 23 3.35 10.30 10.59
N VAL A 24 4.49 10.14 11.26
CA VAL A 24 5.21 8.87 11.35
C VAL A 24 4.35 7.82 12.06
N LYS A 25 3.69 8.18 13.16
CA LYS A 25 2.79 7.27 13.89
C LYS A 25 1.62 6.83 13.01
N GLU A 26 1.01 7.77 12.30
CA GLU A 26 -0.15 7.50 11.46
C GLU A 26 0.21 6.65 10.23
N ILE A 27 1.31 6.96 9.54
CA ILE A 27 1.80 6.16 8.40
C ILE A 27 2.17 4.74 8.86
N ARG A 28 2.82 4.58 10.01
CA ARG A 28 3.14 3.26 10.55
C ARG A 28 1.89 2.46 10.87
N ARG A 29 0.89 3.10 11.50
CA ARG A 29 -0.39 2.45 11.81
C ARG A 29 -1.15 2.09 10.54
N GLY A 30 -1.26 3.01 9.59
CA GLY A 30 -1.88 2.79 8.29
C GLY A 30 -1.22 1.66 7.49
N LYS A 31 0.12 1.56 7.53
CA LYS A 31 0.86 0.42 6.93
C LYS A 31 0.57 -0.90 7.65
N ALA A 32 0.31 -0.89 8.96
CA ALA A 32 -0.09 -2.09 9.69
C ALA A 32 -1.53 -2.52 9.35
N THR A 33 -2.47 -1.57 9.20
CA THR A 33 -3.85 -1.87 8.81
C THR A 33 -4.01 -2.25 7.35
N LEU A 34 -3.18 -1.70 6.45
CA LEU A 34 -3.19 -2.00 5.01
C LEU A 34 -2.39 -3.25 4.65
N GLY A 35 -1.69 -3.86 5.62
CA GLY A 35 -0.71 -4.92 5.39
C GLY A 35 0.50 -4.43 4.57
N PRO A 36 1.55 -5.28 4.40
CA PRO A 36 2.65 -4.99 3.50
C PRO A 36 2.13 -4.84 2.07
N ARG A 37 1.88 -3.60 1.63
CA ARG A 37 1.58 -3.28 0.23
C ARG A 37 2.84 -3.32 -0.63
N THR A 38 3.43 -4.50 -0.73
CA THR A 38 4.09 -4.94 -1.94
C THR A 38 3.12 -5.87 -2.67
N PRO A 39 2.24 -5.37 -3.56
CA PRO A 39 1.67 -6.24 -4.57
C PRO A 39 2.81 -6.57 -5.53
N VAL A 40 3.51 -7.69 -5.31
CA VAL A 40 4.47 -8.25 -6.28
C VAL A 40 3.75 -9.11 -7.33
N GLY A 41 2.42 -9.07 -7.36
CA GLY A 41 1.59 -9.82 -8.30
C GLY A 41 0.80 -8.90 -9.20
N THR A 42 1.22 -8.81 -10.46
CA THR A 42 0.35 -8.46 -11.58
C THR A 42 -0.73 -9.52 -11.68
N GLY A 43 -1.91 -9.24 -11.16
CA GLY A 43 -3.03 -10.18 -11.23
C GLY A 43 -4.13 -9.72 -10.31
N ASP A 44 -5.30 -9.50 -10.88
CA ASP A 44 -6.54 -9.33 -10.15
C ASP A 44 -6.63 -10.36 -9.01
N ALA A 45 -7.04 -9.95 -7.81
CA ALA A 45 -6.93 -10.81 -6.61
C ALA A 45 -7.96 -11.95 -6.58
N HIS A 46 -8.87 -11.99 -7.56
CA HIS A 46 -9.90 -13.03 -7.70
C HIS A 46 -10.10 -13.37 -9.18
N PRO A 47 -9.12 -13.97 -9.87
CA PRO A 47 -9.42 -14.61 -11.14
C PRO A 47 -10.40 -15.74 -10.81
N GLY A 48 -11.52 -15.80 -11.53
CA GLY A 48 -12.51 -16.86 -11.35
C GLY A 48 -11.84 -18.24 -11.35
N ARG A 49 -12.37 -19.17 -10.54
CA ARG A 49 -11.87 -20.55 -10.52
C ARG A 49 -12.50 -21.33 -11.66
N ARG A 50 -11.82 -22.37 -12.15
CA ARG A 50 -12.44 -23.35 -13.07
C ARG A 50 -13.67 -23.97 -12.40
N GLY A 51 -14.87 -23.59 -12.87
CA GLY A 51 -16.16 -23.98 -12.30
C GLY A 51 -16.90 -22.89 -11.51
N ASP A 52 -16.24 -21.77 -11.22
CA ASP A 52 -16.81 -20.57 -10.59
C ASP A 52 -16.14 -19.29 -11.15
N PRO A 53 -16.51 -18.87 -12.37
CA PRO A 53 -15.89 -17.75 -13.07
C PRO A 53 -16.21 -16.40 -12.40
N ALA A 54 -15.25 -15.47 -12.40
CA ALA A 54 -15.50 -14.11 -11.97
C ALA A 54 -16.50 -13.46 -12.93
N PRO A 55 -17.42 -12.61 -12.45
CA PRO A 55 -18.41 -11.95 -13.31
C PRO A 55 -17.73 -11.20 -14.48
N GLY A 56 -18.06 -11.59 -15.72
CA GLY A 56 -17.47 -11.00 -16.93
C GLY A 56 -16.18 -11.65 -17.44
N GLN A 57 -15.68 -12.71 -16.79
CA GLN A 57 -14.51 -13.47 -17.23
C GLN A 57 -14.88 -14.95 -17.46
N PRO A 58 -15.36 -15.32 -18.68
CA PRO A 58 -15.76 -16.70 -18.98
C PRO A 58 -14.59 -17.70 -18.99
N ASP A 59 -13.37 -17.22 -19.24
CA ASP A 59 -12.17 -18.03 -19.38
C ASP A 59 -11.39 -18.20 -18.07
N ALA A 60 -12.12 -18.32 -16.94
CA ALA A 60 -11.60 -18.49 -15.59
C ALA A 60 -10.28 -19.29 -15.57
N GLN A 61 -9.17 -18.59 -15.31
CA GLN A 61 -7.84 -19.15 -15.42
C GLN A 61 -7.67 -20.26 -14.39
N ALA A 62 -7.18 -21.43 -14.83
CA ALA A 62 -6.90 -22.52 -13.92
C ALA A 62 -5.91 -22.06 -12.84
N ASP A 63 -6.22 -22.36 -11.58
CA ASP A 63 -5.35 -22.01 -10.45
C ASP A 63 -3.98 -22.69 -10.62
N PRO A 64 -2.87 -21.93 -10.70
CA PRO A 64 -1.52 -22.48 -10.81
C PRO A 64 -1.13 -23.35 -9.61
N TYR A 65 -1.83 -23.19 -8.48
CA TYR A 65 -1.55 -23.91 -7.24
C TYR A 65 -2.46 -25.13 -7.03
N GLU A 66 -3.32 -25.47 -7.98
CA GLU A 66 -4.11 -26.69 -7.88
C GLU A 66 -3.22 -27.96 -7.92
N PRO A 67 -3.51 -28.99 -7.11
CA PRO A 67 -2.72 -30.24 -7.09
C PRO A 67 -2.67 -30.97 -8.45
N ARG A 68 -3.59 -30.66 -9.37
CA ARG A 68 -3.65 -31.23 -10.72
C ARG A 68 -2.77 -30.45 -11.73
N THR A 69 -2.54 -29.16 -11.51
CA THR A 69 -1.69 -28.30 -12.36
C THR A 69 -0.21 -28.36 -11.99
N MET A 70 0.11 -28.72 -10.73
CA MET A 70 1.49 -28.95 -10.26
C MET A 70 2.11 -30.31 -10.64
N ARG A 71 1.46 -31.08 -11.52
CA ARG A 71 1.93 -32.41 -11.96
C ARG A 71 2.59 -32.39 -13.33
#